data_AF-A0A9Q4B1N2-F1
#
_entry.id   AF-A0A9Q4B1N2-F1
#
_cell.length_a   1.000
_cell.length_b   1.000
_cell.length_c   1.000
_cell.angle_alpha   90.00
_cell.angle_beta   90.00
_cell.angle_gamma   90.00
#
_symmetry.space_group_name_H-M   'P 1'
#
loop_
_entity.id
_entity.type
_entity.pdbx_description
1 polymer ?
#
loop_
_entity_poly.entity_id
_entity_poly.type
_entity_poly.pdbx_seq_one_letter_code
_entity_poly.pdbx_strand_id
1 'polypeptide(L)'
;MMKKTPRTSVRGVVLTVIMVVCFIVFDSLTIEVSADRQLLGDENLSIGMVSDQVDELQMLLVNKGFLDSISDKGKFTKEVQQAVIAFQQTSLIQQDGIAGPQTLGALQVLKLGDNGRVVTYLQSKLDTLGYYNGPIDGHFEELTHKAVKHFQDDYELQVDGIAGPKTYGALHTALQQPENRTITSRSNQQEEKQTQSHGTTIQMEATAYTAYCDGCSGITYTGLDLRSNPAKKVIAVDPQVIPLGSKVYVEGYGEAIAADIGGAIKGNRIDIFIPNKDDALKFGRQMVDVTIKN
;
A
#
# COMPACT_ATOMS: atom_id res chain seq x y z
N MET A 1 66.50 54.22 -33.30
CA MET A 1 66.67 53.44 -34.54
C MET A 1 65.30 53.19 -35.16
N MET A 2 65.05 53.72 -36.35
CA MET A 2 63.84 53.51 -37.16
C MET A 2 63.82 52.09 -37.75
N LYS A 3 62.62 51.55 -38.00
CA LYS A 3 62.17 50.86 -39.24
C LYS A 3 60.72 50.39 -39.06
N LYS A 4 59.75 51.11 -39.65
CA LYS A 4 59.09 50.86 -40.96
C LYS A 4 58.05 49.72 -40.91
N THR A 5 56.78 50.12 -40.97
CA THR A 5 55.62 49.32 -41.39
C THR A 5 55.66 49.01 -42.90
N PRO A 6 54.88 48.02 -43.37
CA PRO A 6 53.90 48.36 -44.41
C PRO A 6 52.50 47.73 -44.23
N ARG A 7 51.53 48.46 -44.76
CA ARG A 7 50.11 48.11 -44.99
C ARG A 7 49.94 47.14 -46.16
N THR A 8 48.94 46.28 -46.05
CA THR A 8 48.12 45.70 -47.14
C THR A 8 46.71 45.49 -46.54
N SER A 9 45.58 45.47 -47.23
CA SER A 9 45.07 46.09 -48.45
C SER A 9 43.54 46.05 -48.32
N VAL A 10 42.86 47.00 -48.96
CA VAL A 10 41.42 47.30 -48.88
C VAL A 10 40.55 46.27 -49.62
N ARG A 11 39.33 46.02 -49.11
CA ARG A 11 38.02 45.80 -49.80
C ARG A 11 37.14 44.98 -48.85
N GLY A 12 35.91 45.33 -48.48
CA GLY A 12 34.92 46.28 -48.95
C GLY A 12 33.54 45.70 -48.59
N VAL A 13 32.50 46.50 -48.77
CA VAL A 13 31.06 46.18 -48.66
C VAL A 13 30.42 46.41 -47.29
N VAL A 14 29.70 47.52 -47.28
CA VAL A 14 28.67 48.00 -46.37
C VAL A 14 27.60 46.93 -46.14
N LEU A 15 27.25 46.64 -44.89
CA LEU A 15 25.96 46.01 -44.57
C LEU A 15 25.26 46.82 -43.48
N THR A 16 24.04 47.19 -43.83
CA THR A 16 23.07 48.04 -43.17
C THR A 16 22.85 47.65 -41.70
N VAL A 17 22.99 48.60 -40.78
CA VAL A 17 22.58 48.44 -39.38
C VAL A 17 21.06 48.48 -39.33
N ILE A 18 20.42 47.31 -39.32
CA ILE A 18 19.02 47.18 -38.94
C ILE A 18 18.99 47.27 -37.41
N MET A 19 18.45 48.36 -36.88
CA MET A 19 18.02 48.44 -35.47
C MET A 19 16.93 47.38 -35.25
N VAL A 20 17.32 46.19 -34.80
CA VAL A 20 16.39 45.26 -34.16
C VAL A 20 16.20 45.77 -32.75
N VAL A 21 15.11 46.51 -32.54
CA VAL A 21 14.53 46.70 -31.21
C VAL A 21 14.17 45.29 -30.73
N CYS A 22 15.03 44.73 -29.90
CA CYS A 22 14.79 43.45 -29.24
C CYS A 22 13.67 43.70 -28.22
N PHE A 23 12.42 43.52 -28.67
CA PHE A 23 11.33 43.20 -27.77
C PHE A 23 11.74 41.92 -27.07
N ILE A 24 12.27 42.05 -25.86
CA ILE A 24 12.29 40.96 -24.90
C ILE A 24 10.81 40.73 -24.59
N VAL A 25 10.14 39.96 -25.43
CA VAL A 25 9.11 39.07 -24.93
C VAL A 25 9.84 38.23 -23.88
N PHE A 26 9.66 38.62 -22.61
CA PHE A 26 9.68 37.68 -21.51
C PHE A 26 8.57 36.69 -21.86
N ASP A 27 8.88 35.77 -22.76
CA ASP A 27 8.12 34.56 -22.91
C ASP A 27 8.32 33.89 -21.56
N SER A 28 7.27 34.01 -20.76
CA SER A 28 7.20 33.48 -19.43
C SER A 28 7.38 32.00 -19.61
N LEU A 29 8.62 31.51 -19.49
CA LEU A 29 8.92 30.11 -19.39
C LEU A 29 8.23 29.65 -18.10
N THR A 30 6.96 29.31 -18.23
CA THR A 30 6.23 28.54 -17.25
C THR A 30 6.99 27.22 -17.23
N ILE A 31 7.92 27.11 -16.28
CA ILE A 31 8.37 25.82 -15.80
C ILE A 31 7.10 25.20 -15.25
N GLU A 32 6.45 24.37 -16.06
CA GLU A 32 5.46 23.44 -15.55
C GLU A 32 6.24 22.50 -14.64
N VAL A 33 6.24 22.82 -13.34
CA VAL A 33 6.58 21.85 -12.31
C VAL A 33 5.41 20.85 -12.30
N SER A 34 5.39 19.94 -13.28
CA SER A 34 4.69 18.67 -13.12
C SER A 34 5.42 17.98 -11.97
N ALA A 35 4.82 18.09 -10.79
CA ALA A 35 5.28 17.46 -9.57
C ALA A 35 4.87 15.99 -9.56
N ASP A 36 5.08 15.28 -10.67
CA ASP A 36 4.85 13.85 -10.75
C ASP A 36 6.03 13.17 -10.07
N ARG A 37 6.04 13.20 -8.74
CA ARG A 37 6.96 12.43 -7.91
C ARG A 37 6.65 10.95 -8.14
N GLN A 38 7.41 10.30 -9.03
CA GLN A 38 7.35 8.85 -9.18
C GLN A 38 7.75 8.23 -7.83
N LEU A 39 6.80 7.58 -7.17
CA LEU A 39 7.03 6.92 -5.90
C LEU A 39 7.59 5.51 -6.12
N LEU A 40 8.46 5.09 -5.20
CA LEU A 40 8.90 3.71 -5.11
C LEU A 40 7.72 2.77 -4.80
N GLY A 41 7.79 1.56 -5.34
CA GLY A 41 6.90 0.47 -4.95
C GLY A 41 6.04 -0.10 -6.06
N ASP A 42 6.51 -0.06 -7.31
CA ASP A 42 5.88 -0.82 -8.41
C ASP A 42 5.91 -2.34 -8.12
N GLU A 43 6.91 -2.78 -7.33
CA GLU A 43 7.05 -4.14 -6.84
C GLU A 43 7.46 -4.19 -5.37
N ASN A 44 7.37 -5.38 -4.76
CA ASN A 44 7.86 -5.60 -3.41
C ASN A 44 9.37 -5.85 -3.47
N LEU A 45 10.17 -5.08 -2.73
CA LEU A 45 11.62 -5.27 -2.71
C LEU A 45 12.03 -6.22 -1.58
N SER A 46 12.89 -7.20 -1.89
CA SER A 46 13.32 -8.22 -0.93
C SER A 46 14.75 -8.71 -1.19
N ILE A 47 15.28 -9.52 -0.27
CA ILE A 47 16.67 -9.98 -0.28
C ILE A 47 17.08 -10.62 -1.62
N GLY A 48 18.26 -10.25 -2.10
CA GLY A 48 18.84 -10.77 -3.34
C GLY A 48 18.42 -10.02 -4.61
N MET A 49 17.42 -9.13 -4.52
CA MET A 49 17.05 -8.27 -5.65
C MET A 49 18.15 -7.27 -5.99
N VAL A 50 18.28 -6.98 -7.28
CA VAL A 50 19.17 -5.93 -7.81
C VAL A 50 18.37 -5.04 -8.74
N SER A 51 18.16 -3.77 -8.38
CA SER A 51 17.42 -2.80 -9.19
C SER A 51 17.67 -1.36 -8.75
N ASP A 52 17.31 -0.40 -9.59
CA ASP A 52 17.37 1.03 -9.26
C ASP A 52 16.41 1.38 -8.10
N GLN A 53 15.28 0.69 -7.98
CA GLN A 53 14.36 0.87 -6.84
C GLN A 53 15.02 0.47 -5.52
N VAL A 54 15.92 -0.51 -5.53
CA VAL A 54 16.68 -0.90 -4.34
C VAL A 54 17.72 0.17 -3.98
N ASP A 55 18.34 0.83 -4.96
CA ASP A 55 19.24 1.96 -4.72
C ASP A 55 18.49 3.11 -4.02
N GLU A 56 17.31 3.45 -4.52
CA GLU A 56 16.46 4.46 -3.89
C GLU A 56 16.00 4.07 -2.47
N LEU A 57 15.63 2.79 -2.25
CA LEU A 57 15.34 2.28 -0.92
C LEU A 57 16.54 2.44 0.03
N GLN A 58 17.75 2.11 -0.43
CA GLN A 58 18.98 2.28 0.35
C GLN A 58 19.19 3.75 0.72
N MET A 59 18.99 4.68 -0.21
CA MET A 59 19.06 6.12 0.06
C MET A 59 18.04 6.56 1.12
N LEU A 60 16.80 6.06 1.05
CA LEU A 60 15.77 6.35 2.05
C LEU A 60 16.18 5.83 3.43
N LEU A 61 16.67 4.59 3.52
CA LEU A 61 17.11 3.99 4.78
C LEU A 61 18.30 4.74 5.40
N VAL A 62 19.25 5.21 4.58
CA VAL A 62 20.36 6.06 5.05
C VAL A 62 19.85 7.39 5.59
N ASN A 63 19.01 8.10 4.82
CA ASN A 63 18.47 9.39 5.24
C ASN A 63 17.61 9.30 6.52
N LYS A 64 16.99 8.13 6.75
CA LYS A 64 16.21 7.85 7.96
C LYS A 64 17.05 7.28 9.11
N GLY A 65 18.35 7.06 8.91
CA GLY A 65 19.28 6.56 9.93
C GLY A 65 19.16 5.08 10.26
N PHE A 66 18.53 4.28 9.38
CA PHE A 66 18.46 2.82 9.51
C PHE A 66 19.61 2.09 8.83
N LEU A 67 20.37 2.79 8.00
CA LEU A 67 21.56 2.29 7.32
C LEU A 67 22.68 3.34 7.41
N ASP A 68 23.89 2.94 7.78
CA ASP A 68 24.99 3.90 7.99
C ASP A 68 25.55 4.44 6.67
N SER A 69 25.65 3.58 5.65
CA SER A 69 26.17 3.93 4.32
C SER A 69 25.73 2.91 3.27
N ILE A 70 25.86 3.26 1.99
CA ILE A 70 25.55 2.36 0.88
C ILE A 70 26.81 1.60 0.47
N SER A 71 26.89 0.32 0.84
CA SER A 71 28.02 -0.58 0.54
C SER A 71 27.88 -1.31 -0.80
N ASP A 72 26.68 -1.81 -1.10
CA ASP A 72 26.33 -2.54 -2.32
C ASP A 72 25.16 -1.85 -3.03
N LYS A 73 25.48 -0.78 -3.76
CA LYS A 73 24.49 0.05 -4.46
C LYS A 73 23.54 -0.79 -5.32
N GLY A 74 22.23 -0.58 -5.12
CA GLY A 74 21.18 -1.22 -5.90
C GLY A 74 20.95 -2.69 -5.57
N LYS A 75 21.63 -3.27 -4.55
CA LYS A 75 21.43 -4.66 -4.13
C LYS A 75 20.78 -4.76 -2.76
N PHE A 76 19.75 -5.59 -2.65
CA PHE A 76 19.03 -5.78 -1.41
C PHE A 76 19.75 -6.86 -0.61
N THR A 77 20.81 -6.46 0.09
CA THR A 77 21.64 -7.37 0.90
C THR A 77 20.94 -7.74 2.21
N LYS A 78 21.54 -8.65 2.99
CA LYS A 78 21.09 -8.96 4.35
C LYS A 78 21.13 -7.73 5.26
N GLU A 79 22.09 -6.83 5.06
CA GLU A 79 22.20 -5.56 5.78
C GLU A 79 20.97 -4.67 5.50
N VAL A 80 20.62 -4.50 4.22
CA VAL A 80 19.41 -3.77 3.80
C VAL A 80 18.15 -4.41 4.40
N GLN A 81 18.06 -5.75 4.41
CA GLN A 81 16.94 -6.45 5.04
C GLN A 81 16.82 -6.14 6.54
N GLN A 82 17.94 -6.14 7.27
CA GLN A 82 17.91 -5.80 8.70
C GLN A 82 17.52 -4.34 8.93
N ALA A 83 17.98 -3.42 8.07
CA ALA A 83 17.57 -2.02 8.12
C ALA A 83 16.05 -1.85 7.88
N VAL A 84 15.48 -2.61 6.92
CA VAL A 84 14.03 -2.66 6.69
C VAL A 84 13.29 -3.20 7.92
N ILE A 85 13.75 -4.31 8.51
CA ILE A 85 13.16 -4.87 9.74
C ILE A 85 13.20 -3.86 10.89
N ALA A 86 14.33 -3.16 11.07
CA ALA A 86 14.49 -2.15 12.12
C ALA A 86 13.52 -0.96 11.91
N PHE A 87 13.32 -0.53 10.66
CA PHE A 87 12.31 0.47 10.33
C PHE A 87 10.89 -0.03 10.61
N GLN A 88 10.58 -1.26 10.21
CA GLN A 88 9.28 -1.88 10.42
C GLN A 88 8.94 -2.01 11.91
N GLN A 89 9.92 -2.43 12.72
CA GLN A 89 9.84 -2.49 14.17
C GLN A 89 9.56 -1.12 14.79
N THR A 90 10.36 -0.11 14.42
CA THR A 90 10.24 1.26 14.95
C THR A 90 8.91 1.91 14.56
N SER A 91 8.39 1.57 13.38
CA SER A 91 7.14 2.12 12.84
C SER A 91 5.91 1.31 13.26
N LEU A 92 6.07 0.23 14.02
CA LEU A 92 5.00 -0.67 14.45
C LEU A 92 4.17 -1.22 13.28
N ILE A 93 4.84 -1.58 12.18
CA ILE A 93 4.24 -2.22 11.01
C ILE A 93 4.69 -3.69 10.90
N GLN A 94 4.24 -4.40 9.85
CA GLN A 94 4.62 -5.80 9.62
C GLN A 94 6.14 -5.95 9.53
N GLN A 95 6.71 -6.88 10.30
CA GLN A 95 8.17 -7.08 10.46
C GLN A 95 8.67 -8.28 9.66
N ASP A 96 8.45 -8.27 8.34
CA ASP A 96 8.81 -9.36 7.43
C ASP A 96 10.13 -9.14 6.69
N GLY A 97 10.75 -7.96 6.84
CA GLY A 97 11.95 -7.57 6.12
C GLY A 97 11.74 -7.32 4.62
N ILE A 98 10.49 -7.18 4.19
CA ILE A 98 10.11 -6.88 2.81
C ILE A 98 9.71 -5.40 2.71
N ALA A 99 10.32 -4.67 1.78
CA ALA A 99 9.89 -3.32 1.46
C ALA A 99 8.72 -3.38 0.46
N GLY A 100 7.54 -3.74 0.96
CA GLY A 100 6.27 -3.68 0.23
C GLY A 100 5.54 -2.34 0.40
N PRO A 101 4.30 -2.19 -0.12
CA PRO A 101 3.60 -0.90 -0.14
C PRO A 101 3.39 -0.25 1.23
N GLN A 102 3.22 -1.03 2.30
CA GLN A 102 3.14 -0.51 3.67
C GLN A 102 4.47 0.12 4.10
N THR A 103 5.57 -0.63 3.98
CA THR A 103 6.92 -0.18 4.33
C THR A 103 7.35 1.02 3.49
N LEU A 104 7.14 0.94 2.16
CA LEU A 104 7.53 1.98 1.23
C LEU A 104 6.68 3.24 1.38
N GLY A 105 5.37 3.13 1.60
CA GLY A 105 4.52 4.29 1.88
C GLY A 105 4.96 5.02 3.16
N ALA A 106 5.26 4.25 4.22
CA ALA A 106 5.74 4.80 5.48
C ALA A 106 7.12 5.49 5.35
N LEU A 107 8.07 4.89 4.63
CA LEU A 107 9.38 5.47 4.36
C LEU A 107 9.29 6.76 3.54
N GLN A 108 8.42 6.75 2.52
CA GLN A 108 8.29 7.84 1.55
C GLN A 108 7.44 9.01 2.04
N VAL A 109 6.64 8.81 3.10
CA VAL A 109 5.82 9.84 3.73
C VAL A 109 4.85 10.45 2.72
N LEU A 110 3.68 9.82 2.55
CA LEU A 110 2.75 10.19 1.48
C LEU A 110 1.96 11.45 1.82
N LYS A 111 1.74 12.32 0.81
CA LYS A 111 1.03 13.60 0.94
C LYS A 111 0.22 13.94 -0.31
N LEU A 112 -0.57 15.00 -0.23
CA LEU A 112 -1.36 15.53 -1.35
C LEU A 112 -0.50 15.72 -2.62
N GLY A 113 -0.96 15.17 -3.74
CA GLY A 113 -0.29 15.18 -5.05
C GLY A 113 0.56 13.93 -5.33
N ASP A 114 0.91 13.15 -4.32
CA ASP A 114 1.60 11.88 -4.52
C ASP A 114 0.71 10.87 -5.26
N ASN A 115 1.31 9.96 -6.03
CA ASN A 115 0.58 8.94 -6.76
C ASN A 115 1.33 7.61 -6.85
N GLY A 116 0.62 6.55 -7.25
CA GLY A 116 1.18 5.23 -7.50
C GLY A 116 0.70 4.15 -6.51
N ARG A 117 1.31 2.96 -6.60
CA ARG A 117 0.85 1.74 -5.91
C ARG A 117 0.78 1.88 -4.38
N VAL A 118 1.68 2.66 -3.80
CA VAL A 118 1.71 2.91 -2.34
C VAL A 118 0.52 3.77 -1.88
N VAL A 119 0.02 4.67 -2.73
CA VAL A 119 -1.21 5.44 -2.50
C VAL A 119 -2.43 4.55 -2.66
N THR A 120 -2.47 3.69 -3.69
CA THR A 120 -3.53 2.68 -3.87
C THR A 120 -3.67 1.80 -2.62
N TYR A 121 -2.53 1.37 -2.05
CA TYR A 121 -2.50 0.62 -0.80
C TYR A 121 -3.12 1.43 0.37
N LEU A 122 -2.71 2.69 0.54
CA LEU A 122 -3.24 3.57 1.58
C LEU A 122 -4.76 3.77 1.45
N GLN A 123 -5.25 4.14 0.27
CA GLN A 123 -6.66 4.32 -0.03
C GLN A 123 -7.46 3.05 0.29
N SER A 124 -6.98 1.88 -0.13
CA SER A 124 -7.63 0.60 0.17
C SER A 124 -7.70 0.29 1.67
N LYS A 125 -6.68 0.65 2.46
CA LYS A 125 -6.70 0.44 3.92
C LYS A 125 -7.63 1.40 4.64
N LEU A 126 -7.63 2.67 4.23
CA LEU A 126 -8.57 3.66 4.75
C LEU A 126 -10.01 3.30 4.40
N ASP A 127 -10.27 2.78 3.19
CA ASP A 127 -11.59 2.28 2.77
C ASP A 127 -12.03 1.08 3.61
N THR A 128 -11.13 0.11 3.80
CA THR A 128 -11.37 -1.06 4.67
C THR A 128 -11.77 -0.64 6.08
N LEU A 129 -11.20 0.45 6.58
CA LEU A 129 -11.47 0.99 7.91
C LEU A 129 -12.65 1.97 7.93
N GLY A 130 -13.28 2.29 6.80
CA GLY A 130 -14.43 3.19 6.69
C GLY A 130 -14.11 4.68 6.63
N TYR A 131 -12.84 5.07 6.48
CA TYR A 131 -12.40 6.46 6.39
C TYR A 131 -12.42 7.03 4.97
N TYR A 132 -12.35 6.16 3.97
CA TYR A 132 -12.30 6.54 2.55
C TYR A 132 -13.49 5.95 1.81
N ASN A 133 -14.11 6.75 0.93
CA ASN A 133 -15.26 6.36 0.12
C ASN A 133 -15.12 6.81 -1.35
N GLY A 134 -13.89 7.17 -1.75
CA GLY A 134 -13.55 7.60 -3.10
C GLY A 134 -12.99 6.46 -3.96
N PRO A 135 -12.57 6.76 -5.21
CA PRO A 135 -11.94 5.78 -6.09
C PRO A 135 -10.57 5.34 -5.57
N ILE A 136 -10.30 4.03 -5.57
CA ILE A 136 -8.96 3.49 -5.26
C ILE A 136 -8.14 3.50 -6.55
N ASP A 137 -7.67 4.69 -6.93
CA ASP A 137 -6.99 4.97 -8.20
C ASP A 137 -5.49 5.20 -8.05
N GLY A 138 -4.98 5.27 -6.82
CA GLY A 138 -3.58 5.57 -6.56
C GLY A 138 -3.22 7.04 -6.67
N HIS A 139 -4.19 7.97 -6.65
CA HIS A 139 -3.93 9.41 -6.62
C HIS A 139 -4.24 10.00 -5.23
N PHE A 140 -3.25 10.59 -4.57
CA PHE A 140 -3.42 11.18 -3.25
C PHE A 140 -3.99 12.59 -3.41
N GLU A 141 -5.29 12.67 -3.62
CA GLU A 141 -6.02 13.92 -3.82
C GLU A 141 -6.78 14.36 -2.55
N GLU A 142 -7.72 15.29 -2.70
CA GLU A 142 -8.47 15.88 -1.59
C GLU A 142 -9.23 14.83 -0.76
N LEU A 143 -9.83 13.82 -1.40
CA LEU A 143 -10.55 12.76 -0.69
C LEU A 143 -9.62 11.89 0.16
N THR A 144 -8.45 11.51 -0.39
CA THR A 144 -7.46 10.71 0.34
C THR A 144 -6.88 11.52 1.49
N HIS A 145 -6.58 12.80 1.27
CA HIS A 145 -6.12 13.72 2.30
C HIS A 145 -7.13 13.87 3.44
N LYS A 146 -8.42 14.05 3.14
CA LYS A 146 -9.49 14.09 4.16
C LYS A 146 -9.59 12.79 4.95
N ALA A 147 -9.52 11.64 4.27
CA ALA A 147 -9.55 10.33 4.92
C ALA A 147 -8.36 10.12 5.87
N VAL A 148 -7.14 10.51 5.46
CA VAL A 148 -5.95 10.46 6.33
C VAL A 148 -6.14 11.35 7.55
N LYS A 149 -6.62 12.58 7.39
CA LYS A 149 -6.86 13.48 8.53
C LYS A 149 -7.90 12.91 9.50
N HIS A 150 -9.00 12.37 8.99
CA HIS A 150 -10.04 11.76 9.82
C HIS A 150 -9.50 10.54 10.58
N PHE A 151 -8.73 9.69 9.91
CA PHE A 151 -8.06 8.56 10.55
C PHE A 151 -7.05 9.01 11.62
N GLN A 152 -6.26 10.05 11.34
CA GLN A 152 -5.31 10.59 12.31
C GLN A 152 -6.00 11.13 13.55
N ASP A 153 -7.13 11.84 13.40
CA ASP A 153 -7.91 12.38 14.51
C ASP A 153 -8.44 11.26 15.43
N ASP A 154 -9.04 10.22 14.84
CA ASP A 154 -9.60 9.08 15.57
C ASP A 154 -8.54 8.26 16.34
N TYR A 155 -7.30 8.25 15.86
CA TYR A 155 -6.17 7.53 16.47
C TYR A 155 -5.24 8.45 17.27
N GLU A 156 -5.69 9.67 17.60
CA GLU A 156 -4.96 10.66 18.41
C GLU A 156 -3.54 10.96 17.88
N LEU A 157 -3.39 10.95 16.56
CA LEU A 157 -2.15 11.30 15.86
C LEU A 157 -2.10 12.81 15.58
N GLN A 158 -0.94 13.27 15.09
CA GLN A 158 -0.85 14.59 14.49
C GLN A 158 -1.73 14.63 13.23
N VAL A 159 -2.70 15.55 13.20
CA VAL A 159 -3.70 15.68 12.11
C VAL A 159 -3.18 16.57 10.98
N ASP A 160 -2.08 16.17 10.36
CA ASP A 160 -1.42 16.92 9.28
C ASP A 160 -1.81 16.46 7.86
N GLY A 161 -2.56 15.37 7.73
CA GLY A 161 -2.96 14.79 6.45
C GLY A 161 -1.82 14.07 5.71
N ILE A 162 -0.72 13.79 6.39
CA ILE A 162 0.46 13.11 5.85
C ILE A 162 0.51 11.66 6.35
N ALA A 163 0.57 10.70 5.44
CA ALA A 163 0.69 9.29 5.78
C ALA A 163 2.17 8.90 5.94
N GLY A 164 2.73 9.18 7.12
CA GLY A 164 4.08 8.76 7.53
C GLY A 164 4.10 7.51 8.42
N PRO A 165 5.25 7.18 9.03
CA PRO A 165 5.43 5.97 9.84
C PRO A 165 4.39 5.76 10.92
N LYS A 166 4.05 6.82 11.68
CA LYS A 166 3.04 6.75 12.75
C LYS A 166 1.64 6.43 12.20
N THR A 167 1.26 7.07 11.09
CA THR A 167 -0.02 6.81 10.41
C THR A 167 -0.10 5.35 9.94
N TYR A 168 0.96 4.83 9.33
CA TYR A 168 1.01 3.44 8.87
C TYR A 168 1.06 2.41 10.01
N GLY A 169 1.73 2.74 11.13
CA GLY A 169 1.70 1.93 12.34
C GLY A 169 0.28 1.85 12.94
N ALA A 170 -0.39 2.99 13.08
CA ALA A 170 -1.78 3.02 13.53
C ALA A 170 -2.70 2.26 12.57
N LEU A 171 -2.55 2.43 11.24
CA LEU A 171 -3.31 1.66 10.24
C LEU A 171 -3.08 0.16 10.41
N HIS A 172 -1.84 -0.26 10.67
CA HIS A 172 -1.50 -1.66 10.90
C HIS A 172 -2.23 -2.24 12.12
N THR A 173 -2.19 -1.51 13.24
CA THR A 173 -2.88 -1.90 14.48
C THR A 173 -4.40 -1.93 14.28
N ALA A 174 -4.95 -0.89 13.66
CA ALA A 174 -6.38 -0.78 13.34
C ALA A 174 -6.90 -1.96 12.52
N LEU A 175 -6.11 -2.41 11.54
CA LEU A 175 -6.45 -3.55 10.68
C LEU A 175 -6.31 -4.90 11.39
N GLN A 176 -5.58 -4.97 12.51
CA GLN A 176 -5.43 -6.18 13.33
C GLN A 176 -6.44 -6.28 14.48
N GLN A 177 -7.06 -5.16 14.88
CA GLN A 177 -7.97 -5.10 16.02
C GLN A 177 -9.38 -4.63 15.60
N PRO A 178 -10.19 -5.48 14.95
CA PRO A 178 -11.56 -5.09 14.56
C PRO A 178 -12.53 -4.95 15.75
N GLU A 179 -12.15 -5.32 16.98
CA GLU A 179 -13.05 -5.43 18.15
C GLU A 179 -13.02 -4.26 19.14
N ASN A 180 -12.19 -3.22 18.97
CA ASN A 180 -12.07 -2.17 20.00
C ASN A 180 -12.18 -0.72 19.49
N ARG A 181 -13.15 -0.45 18.60
CA ARG A 181 -13.56 0.94 18.32
C ARG A 181 -14.52 1.42 19.40
N THR A 182 -13.98 1.77 20.56
CA THR A 182 -14.71 2.66 21.48
C THR A 182 -14.68 4.06 20.88
N ILE A 183 -15.85 4.51 20.41
CA ILE A 183 -16.09 5.89 19.98
C ILE A 183 -15.78 6.80 21.17
N THR A 184 -14.69 7.56 21.10
CA THR A 184 -14.42 8.65 22.04
C THR A 184 -15.32 9.84 21.70
N SER A 185 -16.62 9.72 21.98
CA SER A 185 -17.51 10.87 22.13
C SER A 185 -17.45 11.33 23.58
N ARG A 186 -16.68 12.40 23.83
CA ARG A 186 -16.77 13.15 25.09
C ARG A 186 -18.19 13.69 25.23
N SER A 187 -18.93 13.22 26.22
CA SER A 187 -19.63 14.02 27.24
C SER A 187 -20.47 13.14 28.18
N ASN A 188 -20.16 13.26 29.47
CA ASN A 188 -20.98 13.08 30.68
C ASN A 188 -22.04 11.95 30.77
N GLN A 189 -21.77 11.05 31.73
CA GLN A 189 -22.68 10.45 32.74
C GLN A 189 -24.12 10.14 32.31
N GLN A 190 -24.43 8.85 32.08
CA GLN A 190 -25.33 8.02 32.91
C GLN A 190 -25.53 6.62 32.29
N GLU A 191 -25.87 5.66 33.15
CA GLU A 191 -25.93 4.20 32.97
C GLU A 191 -26.80 3.63 31.82
N GLU A 192 -26.37 2.45 31.37
CA GLU A 192 -27.11 1.32 30.76
C GLU A 192 -27.78 1.45 29.38
N LYS A 193 -27.18 0.82 28.34
CA LYS A 193 -27.69 -0.45 27.76
C LYS A 193 -26.72 -1.04 26.72
N GLN A 194 -26.37 -2.31 26.90
CA GLN A 194 -25.67 -3.15 25.92
C GLN A 194 -26.48 -3.30 24.63
N THR A 195 -25.81 -3.24 23.47
CA THR A 195 -26.27 -3.90 22.24
C THR A 195 -25.11 -4.64 21.60
N GLN A 196 -25.03 -5.94 21.90
CA GLN A 196 -24.21 -6.92 21.19
C GLN A 196 -24.65 -7.00 19.72
N SER A 197 -23.72 -6.88 18.76
CA SER A 197 -23.95 -7.41 17.42
C SER A 197 -23.76 -8.93 17.49
N HIS A 198 -24.89 -9.64 17.48
CA HIS A 198 -24.98 -11.09 17.63
C HIS A 198 -24.49 -11.79 16.34
N GLY A 199 -23.18 -12.02 16.23
CA GLY A 199 -22.61 -12.93 15.23
C GLY A 199 -22.54 -14.35 15.80
N THR A 200 -22.87 -15.36 15.00
CA THR A 200 -22.77 -16.76 15.44
C THR A 200 -21.35 -17.25 15.19
N THR A 201 -20.62 -17.58 16.26
CA THR A 201 -19.31 -18.22 16.17
C THR A 201 -19.45 -19.74 16.17
N ILE A 202 -18.83 -20.39 15.18
CA ILE A 202 -18.82 -21.83 15.00
C ILE A 202 -17.36 -22.26 14.89
N GLN A 203 -16.96 -23.24 15.70
CA GLN A 203 -15.65 -23.88 15.54
C GLN A 203 -15.71 -24.82 14.33
N MET A 204 -14.82 -24.60 13.35
CA MET A 204 -14.82 -25.33 12.07
C MET A 204 -13.44 -25.90 11.77
N GLU A 205 -13.42 -27.01 11.04
CA GLU A 205 -12.20 -27.57 10.49
C GLU A 205 -11.84 -26.84 9.18
N ALA A 206 -10.70 -26.16 9.15
CA ALA A 206 -10.21 -25.44 7.99
C ALA A 206 -9.09 -26.18 7.27
N THR A 207 -9.18 -26.21 5.95
CA THR A 207 -8.05 -26.48 5.04
C THR A 207 -7.80 -25.25 4.16
N ALA A 208 -6.81 -25.28 3.28
CA ALA A 208 -6.60 -24.22 2.31
C ALA A 208 -6.47 -24.75 0.88
N TYR A 209 -6.90 -23.94 -0.08
CA TYR A 209 -6.80 -24.19 -1.51
C TYR A 209 -6.21 -22.98 -2.24
N THR A 210 -5.71 -23.23 -3.46
CA THR A 210 -5.24 -22.19 -4.37
C THR A 210 -5.98 -22.29 -5.70
N ALA A 211 -6.21 -21.13 -6.35
CA ALA A 211 -6.81 -21.03 -7.68
C ALA A 211 -5.79 -21.30 -8.82
N TYR A 212 -4.51 -21.47 -8.47
CA TYR A 212 -3.39 -21.60 -9.40
C TYR A 212 -2.93 -23.05 -9.58
N CYS A 213 -3.83 -24.01 -9.39
CA CYS A 213 -3.60 -25.43 -9.68
C CYS A 213 -3.86 -25.79 -11.15
N ASP A 214 -3.18 -26.83 -11.64
CA ASP A 214 -3.37 -27.37 -12.99
C ASP A 214 -4.82 -27.82 -13.18
N GLY A 215 -5.49 -27.28 -14.20
CA GLY A 215 -6.90 -27.58 -14.51
C GLY A 215 -7.94 -26.82 -13.68
N CYS A 216 -7.53 -25.99 -12.73
CA CYS A 216 -8.46 -25.16 -11.96
C CYS A 216 -8.98 -23.99 -12.82
N SER A 217 -10.27 -23.65 -12.72
CA SER A 217 -10.85 -22.49 -13.42
C SER A 217 -10.40 -21.18 -12.77
N GLY A 218 -10.19 -21.20 -11.46
CA GLY A 218 -9.95 -20.02 -10.63
C GLY A 218 -11.22 -19.19 -10.35
N ILE A 219 -12.38 -19.69 -10.77
CA ILE A 219 -13.68 -19.07 -10.59
C ILE A 219 -14.41 -19.77 -9.44
N THR A 220 -14.80 -19.02 -8.42
CA THR A 220 -15.61 -19.52 -7.30
C THR A 220 -17.05 -19.82 -7.73
N TYR A 221 -17.79 -20.56 -6.91
CA TYR A 221 -19.21 -20.85 -7.16
C TYR A 221 -20.08 -19.60 -7.39
N THR A 222 -19.79 -18.49 -6.71
CA THR A 222 -20.51 -17.21 -6.89
C THR A 222 -20.06 -16.41 -8.12
N GLY A 223 -19.08 -16.91 -8.88
CA GLY A 223 -18.58 -16.28 -10.10
C GLY A 223 -17.41 -15.32 -9.89
N LEU A 224 -16.85 -15.22 -8.68
CA LEU A 224 -15.66 -14.40 -8.44
C LEU A 224 -14.41 -15.06 -9.02
N ASP A 225 -13.66 -14.32 -9.85
CA ASP A 225 -12.36 -14.72 -10.39
C ASP A 225 -11.23 -14.38 -9.42
N LEU A 226 -10.64 -15.42 -8.81
CA LEU A 226 -9.56 -15.30 -7.83
C LEU A 226 -8.17 -15.11 -8.47
N ARG A 227 -8.03 -15.35 -9.77
CA ARG A 227 -6.79 -15.08 -10.51
C ARG A 227 -6.64 -13.60 -10.83
N SER A 228 -7.77 -12.98 -11.21
CA SER A 228 -7.86 -11.54 -11.39
C SER A 228 -7.92 -10.78 -10.04
N ASN A 229 -8.26 -11.47 -8.95
CA ASN A 229 -8.40 -10.88 -7.62
C ASN A 229 -7.68 -11.68 -6.51
N PRO A 230 -6.35 -11.87 -6.59
CA PRO A 230 -5.61 -12.71 -5.63
C PRO A 230 -5.65 -12.17 -4.19
N ALA A 231 -5.89 -10.87 -3.99
CA ALA A 231 -5.99 -10.30 -2.65
C ALA A 231 -7.36 -10.53 -1.97
N LYS A 232 -8.37 -11.04 -2.69
CA LYS A 232 -9.68 -11.32 -2.10
C LYS A 232 -9.59 -12.49 -1.14
N LYS A 233 -10.17 -12.31 0.04
CA LYS A 233 -10.30 -13.36 1.04
C LYS A 233 -11.63 -14.08 0.85
N VAL A 234 -11.55 -15.34 0.45
CA VAL A 234 -12.70 -16.18 0.15
C VAL A 234 -12.55 -17.50 0.88
N ILE A 235 -13.68 -18.01 1.36
CA ILE A 235 -13.78 -19.38 1.83
C ILE A 235 -14.80 -20.18 1.03
N ALA A 236 -14.51 -21.45 0.82
CA ALA A 236 -15.49 -22.44 0.43
C ALA A 236 -16.21 -22.94 1.68
N VAL A 237 -17.54 -23.08 1.60
CA VAL A 237 -18.39 -23.46 2.74
C VAL A 237 -19.44 -24.50 2.37
N ASP A 238 -20.09 -25.07 3.38
CA ASP A 238 -21.40 -25.70 3.22
C ASP A 238 -22.51 -24.62 3.34
N PRO A 239 -23.29 -24.33 2.28
CA PRO A 239 -24.34 -23.33 2.30
C PRO A 239 -25.45 -23.56 3.34
N GLN A 240 -25.60 -24.79 3.85
CA GLN A 240 -26.56 -25.10 4.93
C GLN A 240 -26.06 -24.62 6.31
N VAL A 241 -24.75 -24.43 6.47
CA VAL A 241 -24.12 -23.97 7.71
C VAL A 241 -23.76 -22.48 7.63
N ILE A 242 -23.12 -22.07 6.54
CA ILE A 242 -22.82 -20.65 6.25
C ILE A 242 -23.40 -20.31 4.87
N PRO A 243 -24.46 -19.50 4.79
CA PRO A 243 -25.05 -19.11 3.50
C PRO A 243 -24.02 -18.45 2.58
N LEU A 244 -24.07 -18.76 1.28
CA LEU A 244 -23.21 -18.08 0.30
C LEU A 244 -23.48 -16.57 0.28
N GLY A 245 -22.41 -15.80 0.13
CA GLY A 245 -22.42 -14.34 0.24
C GLY A 245 -22.26 -13.82 1.66
N SER A 246 -22.33 -14.68 2.69
CA SER A 246 -22.11 -14.26 4.08
C SER A 246 -20.71 -13.67 4.24
N LYS A 247 -20.64 -12.58 5.00
CA LYS A 247 -19.37 -12.08 5.54
C LYS A 247 -19.04 -12.88 6.77
N VAL A 248 -17.84 -13.41 6.83
CA VAL A 248 -17.34 -14.14 7.99
C VAL A 248 -16.04 -13.54 8.47
N TYR A 249 -15.72 -13.78 9.73
CA TYR A 249 -14.37 -13.64 10.24
C TYR A 249 -13.84 -15.03 10.57
N VAL A 250 -12.69 -15.39 10.01
CA VAL A 250 -12.01 -16.66 10.27
C VAL A 250 -10.77 -16.38 11.10
N GLU A 251 -10.68 -17.00 12.27
CA GLU A 251 -9.51 -16.86 13.15
C GLU A 251 -8.20 -17.13 12.40
N GLY A 252 -7.20 -16.28 12.58
CA GLY A 252 -5.89 -16.39 11.92
C GLY A 252 -5.88 -16.07 10.42
N TYR A 253 -7.04 -16.01 9.75
CA TYR A 253 -7.16 -15.66 8.33
C TYR A 253 -7.77 -14.28 8.10
N GLY A 254 -8.67 -13.82 8.97
CA GLY A 254 -9.34 -12.52 8.91
C GLY A 254 -10.71 -12.57 8.23
N GLU A 255 -11.21 -11.39 7.83
CA GLU A 255 -12.51 -11.30 7.15
C GLU A 255 -12.47 -11.96 5.77
N ALA A 256 -13.50 -12.73 5.47
CA ALA A 256 -13.66 -13.41 4.21
C ALA A 256 -15.13 -13.42 3.76
N ILE A 257 -15.33 -13.71 2.48
CA ILE A 257 -16.65 -13.93 1.92
C ILE A 257 -16.83 -15.43 1.69
N ALA A 258 -17.96 -15.98 2.14
CA ALA A 258 -18.40 -17.31 1.77
C ALA A 258 -18.83 -17.32 0.29
N ALA A 259 -17.87 -17.46 -0.63
CA ALA A 259 -18.09 -17.23 -2.06
C ALA A 259 -17.97 -18.51 -2.89
N ASP A 260 -17.55 -19.62 -2.29
CA ASP A 260 -17.24 -20.85 -3.00
C ASP A 260 -17.86 -22.09 -2.35
N ILE A 261 -17.93 -23.18 -3.09
CA ILE A 261 -18.34 -24.50 -2.56
C ILE A 261 -17.36 -25.57 -3.03
N GLY A 262 -17.04 -26.51 -2.15
CA GLY A 262 -16.25 -27.70 -2.49
C GLY A 262 -17.05 -28.98 -2.27
N GLY A 263 -16.87 -29.99 -3.11
CA GLY A 263 -17.55 -31.27 -2.97
C GLY A 263 -17.31 -31.93 -1.60
N ALA A 264 -16.10 -31.75 -1.04
CA ALA A 264 -15.70 -32.26 0.27
C ALA A 264 -15.90 -31.27 1.43
N ILE A 265 -16.45 -30.09 1.17
CA ILE A 265 -16.72 -29.05 2.18
C ILE A 265 -18.18 -29.18 2.59
N LYS A 266 -18.41 -29.89 3.70
CA LYS A 266 -19.72 -30.28 4.22
C LYS A 266 -19.76 -30.12 5.74
N GLY A 267 -20.87 -29.64 6.28
CA GLY A 267 -21.03 -29.38 7.71
C GLY A 267 -20.05 -28.31 8.22
N ASN A 268 -19.42 -28.57 9.37
CA ASN A 268 -18.50 -27.64 10.04
C ASN A 268 -17.09 -27.69 9.43
N ARG A 269 -16.98 -27.69 8.10
CA ARG A 269 -15.71 -27.67 7.37
C ARG A 269 -15.69 -26.48 6.42
N ILE A 270 -14.53 -25.82 6.31
CA ILE A 270 -14.27 -24.74 5.36
C ILE A 270 -12.97 -24.99 4.59
N ASP A 271 -12.85 -24.37 3.42
CA ASP A 271 -11.59 -24.31 2.67
C ASP A 271 -11.21 -22.86 2.40
N ILE A 272 -10.01 -22.46 2.80
CA ILE A 272 -9.56 -21.08 2.76
C ILE A 272 -8.77 -20.83 1.48
N PHE A 273 -9.14 -19.79 0.74
CA PHE A 273 -8.35 -19.41 -0.43
C PHE A 273 -7.03 -18.76 -0.01
N ILE A 274 -5.92 -19.36 -0.43
CA ILE A 274 -4.57 -18.81 -0.30
C ILE A 274 -3.95 -18.78 -1.71
N PRO A 275 -3.58 -17.60 -2.24
CA PRO A 275 -3.07 -17.49 -3.61
C PRO A 275 -1.80 -18.29 -3.83
N ASN A 276 -0.85 -18.20 -2.89
CA ASN A 276 0.41 -18.91 -2.97
C ASN A 276 0.20 -20.39 -2.63
N LYS A 277 0.61 -21.27 -3.56
CA LYS A 277 0.46 -22.73 -3.41
C LYS A 277 1.23 -23.30 -2.23
N ASP A 278 2.44 -22.81 -1.97
CA ASP A 278 3.25 -23.30 -0.85
C ASP A 278 2.66 -22.91 0.49
N ASP A 279 2.08 -21.71 0.58
CA ASP A 279 1.40 -21.25 1.80
C ASP A 279 0.07 -21.99 2.02
N ALA A 280 -0.66 -22.31 0.95
CA ALA A 280 -1.83 -23.18 1.02
C ALA A 280 -1.48 -24.59 1.55
N LEU A 281 -0.34 -25.15 1.10
CA LEU A 281 0.14 -26.45 1.59
C LEU A 281 0.61 -26.38 3.05
N LYS A 282 1.30 -25.31 3.44
CA LYS A 282 1.78 -25.09 4.82
C LYS A 282 0.64 -24.85 5.80
N PHE A 283 -0.47 -24.26 5.36
CA PHE A 283 -1.64 -24.01 6.21
C PHE A 283 -2.16 -25.31 6.86
N GLY A 284 -2.06 -26.44 6.15
CA GLY A 284 -2.45 -27.73 6.67
C GLY A 284 -3.94 -27.82 7.01
N ARG A 285 -4.28 -28.64 8.01
CA ARG A 285 -5.65 -28.83 8.51
C ARG A 285 -5.67 -28.46 9.98
N GLN A 286 -6.54 -27.54 10.36
CA GLN A 286 -6.62 -27.04 11.73
C GLN A 286 -8.04 -26.63 12.11
N MET A 287 -8.33 -26.58 13.40
CA MET A 287 -9.58 -26.03 13.91
C MET A 287 -9.44 -24.52 14.01
N VAL A 288 -10.44 -23.78 13.56
CA VAL A 288 -10.50 -22.31 13.64
C VAL A 288 -11.90 -21.88 14.07
N ASP A 289 -11.98 -20.78 14.81
CA ASP A 289 -13.26 -20.15 15.09
C ASP A 289 -13.69 -19.27 13.90
N VAL A 290 -14.93 -19.50 13.42
CA VAL A 290 -15.54 -18.76 12.32
C VAL A 290 -16.76 -18.03 12.84
N THR A 291 -16.71 -16.70 12.79
CA THR A 291 -17.84 -15.85 13.18
C THR A 291 -18.59 -15.39 11.95
N ILE A 292 -19.85 -15.79 11.84
CA ILE A 292 -20.78 -15.33 10.80
C ILE A 292 -21.29 -13.94 11.20
N LYS A 293 -21.04 -12.95 10.34
CA LYS A 293 -21.50 -11.58 10.56
C LYS A 293 -22.88 -11.41 9.94
N ASN A 294 -23.86 -11.04 10.77
CA ASN A 294 -25.23 -10.72 10.35
C ASN A 294 -25.34 -9.27 9.87
#